data_AF-A0AAN4YXN6-F1
#
_entry.id   AF-A0AAN4YXN6-F1
#
_cell.length_a   1.000
_cell.length_b   1.000
_cell.length_c   1.000
_cell.angle_alpha   90.00
_cell.angle_beta   90.00
_cell.angle_gamma   90.00
#
_symmetry.space_group_name_H-M   'P 1'
#
loop_
_entity.id
_entity.type
_entity.pdbx_description
1 polymer ?
#
loop_
_entity_poly.entity_id
_entity_poly.type
_entity_poly.pdbx_seq_one_letter_code
_entity_poly.pdbx_strand_id
1 'polypeptide(L)'
;MEAETSLFFIGDMVNFGSTRFLIQHIQTHPVPGLKQTVLIRTDYVDTHETLTWDDVLLLGNSVPQQALHQAQRSVQCHDTVYLQFTSGTAGLPKAAMLSHL
;
A
#
# COMPACT_ATOMS: atom_id res chain seq x y z
N MET A 1 -16.30 0.60 13.39
CA MET A 1 -14.88 0.25 13.62
C MET A 1 -14.52 -0.86 12.67
N GLU A 2 -13.25 -0.86 12.27
CA GLU A 2 -12.55 -1.84 11.42
C GLU A 2 -12.67 -1.69 9.90
N ALA A 3 -11.66 -1.01 9.37
CA ALA A 3 -10.74 -1.64 8.43
C ALA A 3 -9.31 -1.20 8.79
N GLU A 4 -8.73 -1.73 9.87
CA GLU A 4 -7.27 -1.61 10.11
C GLU A 4 -6.52 -2.55 9.17
N THR A 5 -6.73 -2.43 7.86
CA THR A 5 -5.93 -3.15 6.88
C THR A 5 -4.95 -2.16 6.30
N SER A 6 -3.74 -2.14 6.88
CA SER A 6 -2.63 -1.38 6.34
C SER A 6 -1.74 -2.33 5.54
N LEU A 7 -1.69 -2.09 4.23
CA LEU A 7 -0.76 -2.73 3.32
C LEU A 7 0.27 -1.69 2.88
N PHE A 8 1.55 -2.08 2.85
CA PHE A 8 2.61 -1.23 2.34
C PHE A 8 3.03 -1.71 0.96
N PHE A 9 2.70 -0.93 -0.07
CA PHE A 9 3.10 -1.21 -1.45
C PHE A 9 4.43 -0.52 -1.76
N ILE A 10 5.40 -1.28 -2.26
CA ILE A 10 6.73 -0.75 -2.57
C ILE A 10 7.31 -1.38 -3.84
N GLY A 11 7.97 -0.58 -4.67
CA GLY A 11 8.79 -1.09 -5.76
C GLY A 11 10.17 -1.47 -5.24
N ASP A 12 10.76 -2.51 -5.78
CA ASP A 12 12.13 -2.94 -5.47
C ASP A 12 13.22 -1.90 -5.76
N MET A 13 12.94 -0.94 -6.66
CA MET A 13 13.78 0.20 -7.00
C MET A 13 13.00 1.52 -7.00
N VAL A 14 13.56 2.55 -6.36
CA VAL A 14 13.03 3.93 -6.38
C VAL A 14 14.18 4.90 -6.61
N ASN A 15 14.06 5.81 -7.58
CA ASN A 15 15.12 6.75 -7.97
C ASN A 15 16.49 6.07 -8.18
N PHE A 16 16.49 4.91 -8.84
CA PHE A 16 17.68 4.06 -9.08
C PHE A 16 18.35 3.48 -7.82
N GLY A 17 17.76 3.66 -6.64
CA GLY A 17 18.19 3.03 -5.40
C GLY A 17 17.33 1.81 -5.06
N SER A 18 17.96 0.73 -4.60
CA SER A 18 17.24 -0.44 -4.11
C SER A 18 16.50 -0.14 -2.82
N THR A 19 15.27 -0.62 -2.69
CA THR A 19 14.46 -0.51 -1.48
C THR A 19 14.62 -1.69 -0.52
N ARG A 20 15.51 -2.65 -0.83
CA ARG A 20 15.74 -3.86 -0.03
C ARG A 20 16.03 -3.55 1.45
N PHE A 21 16.81 -2.51 1.72
CA PHE A 21 17.13 -2.11 3.10
C PHE A 21 15.87 -1.69 3.88
N LEU A 22 14.89 -1.07 3.22
CA LEU A 22 13.65 -0.63 3.84
C LEU A 22 12.75 -1.83 4.13
N ILE A 23 12.66 -2.79 3.20
CA ILE A 23 11.93 -4.05 3.41
C ILE A 23 12.52 -4.80 4.60
N GLN A 24 13.84 -4.96 4.64
CA GLN A 24 14.55 -5.60 5.77
C GLN A 24 14.34 -4.84 7.08
N HIS A 25 14.34 -3.50 7.04
CA HIS A 25 14.10 -2.67 8.21
C HIS A 25 12.69 -2.89 8.77
N ILE A 26 11.65 -2.90 7.94
CA ILE A 26 10.26 -3.14 8.35
C ILE A 26 10.07 -4.55 8.92
N GLN A 27 10.72 -5.56 8.31
CA GLN A 27 10.68 -6.94 8.80
C GLN A 27 11.34 -7.09 10.18
N THR A 28 12.43 -6.37 10.42
CA THR A 28 13.16 -6.40 11.71
C THR A 28 12.56 -5.46 12.76
N HIS A 29 11.81 -4.44 12.34
CA HIS A 29 11.17 -3.45 13.19
C HIS A 29 9.67 -3.34 12.81
N PRO A 30 8.83 -4.25 13.32
CA PRO A 30 7.41 -4.29 12.96
C PRO A 30 6.71 -2.96 13.23
N VAL A 31 6.03 -2.44 12.22
CA VAL A 31 5.25 -1.20 12.33
C VAL A 31 3.86 -1.53 12.89
N PRO A 32 3.43 -0.91 14.01
CA PRO A 32 2.10 -1.15 14.57
C PRO A 32 0.99 -0.91 13.53
N GLY A 33 0.11 -1.89 13.38
CA GLY A 33 -1.02 -1.83 12.42
C GLY A 33 -0.66 -2.14 10.96
N LEU A 34 0.63 -2.30 10.61
CA LEU A 34 1.05 -2.79 9.29
C LEU A 34 0.89 -4.31 9.22
N LYS A 35 0.01 -4.77 8.33
CA LYS A 35 -0.28 -6.21 8.21
C LYS A 35 0.61 -6.91 7.20
N GLN A 36 0.93 -6.25 6.09
CA GLN A 36 1.69 -6.88 5.01
C GLN A 36 2.42 -5.86 4.14
N THR A 37 3.57 -6.27 3.60
CA THR A 37 4.28 -5.55 2.54
C THR A 37 4.04 -6.24 1.20
N VAL A 38 3.73 -5.46 0.17
CA VAL A 38 3.45 -5.94 -1.19
C VAL A 38 4.44 -5.32 -2.17
N LEU A 39 5.14 -6.15 -2.93
CA LEU A 39 6.04 -5.71 -3.99
C LEU A 39 5.28 -5.49 -5.29
N ILE A 40 5.28 -4.25 -5.79
CA ILE A 40 4.57 -3.87 -7.03
C ILE A 40 5.46 -3.89 -8.28
N ARG A 41 6.78 -3.96 -8.09
CA ARG A 41 7.81 -4.11 -9.12
C ARG A 41 8.94 -4.95 -8.54
N THR A 42 9.38 -5.96 -9.29
CA THR A 42 10.26 -7.02 -8.82
C THR A 42 11.34 -7.36 -9.86
N ASP A 43 11.75 -6.38 -10.66
CA ASP A 43 12.69 -6.54 -11.77
C ASP A 43 14.11 -6.92 -11.29
N TYR A 44 14.45 -6.64 -10.03
CA TYR A 44 15.82 -6.69 -9.49
C TYR A 44 15.94 -7.36 -8.11
N VAL A 45 14.86 -7.91 -7.54
CA VAL A 45 14.86 -8.51 -6.20
C VAL A 45 14.19 -9.88 -6.20
N ASP A 46 14.76 -10.81 -5.45
CA ASP A 46 14.17 -12.13 -5.20
C ASP A 46 12.91 -11.98 -4.33
N THR A 47 11.80 -12.56 -4.80
CA THR A 47 10.46 -12.41 -4.23
C THR A 47 10.06 -13.53 -3.28
N HIS A 48 10.93 -14.53 -3.04
CA HIS A 48 10.57 -15.78 -2.35
C HIS A 48 9.93 -15.61 -0.95
N GLU A 49 10.12 -14.47 -0.29
CA GLU A 49 9.64 -14.22 1.08
C GLU A 49 8.73 -12.98 1.20
N THR A 50 8.27 -12.39 0.10
CA THR A 50 7.42 -11.19 0.15
C THR A 50 6.31 -11.25 -0.89
N LEU A 51 5.09 -10.93 -0.46
CA LEU A 51 3.91 -10.95 -1.33
C LEU A 51 4.12 -9.99 -2.51
N THR A 52 3.82 -10.45 -3.72
CA THR A 52 3.90 -9.62 -4.93
C THR A 52 2.52 -9.09 -5.31
N TRP A 53 2.49 -8.12 -6.21
CA TRP A 53 1.26 -7.62 -6.80
C TRP A 53 0.48 -8.72 -7.53
N ASP A 54 1.18 -9.61 -8.24
CA ASP A 54 0.56 -10.74 -8.93
C ASP A 54 -0.09 -11.71 -7.94
N ASP A 55 0.54 -11.97 -6.79
CA ASP A 55 -0.06 -12.78 -5.72
C ASP A 55 -1.34 -12.13 -5.18
N VAL A 56 -1.35 -10.79 -4.99
CA VAL A 56 -2.55 -10.05 -4.57
C VAL A 56 -3.68 -10.17 -5.60
N LEU A 57 -3.35 -10.06 -6.89
CA LEU A 57 -4.34 -10.25 -7.96
C LEU A 57 -4.90 -11.67 -7.98
N LEU A 58 -4.05 -12.69 -7.80
CA LEU A 58 -4.46 -14.09 -7.71
C LEU A 58 -5.37 -14.33 -6.50
N LEU A 59 -5.04 -13.77 -5.33
CA LEU A 59 -5.90 -13.82 -4.14
C LEU A 59 -7.25 -13.14 -4.40
N GLY A 60 -7.26 -12.05 -5.16
CA GLY A 60 -8.46 -11.33 -5.57
C GLY A 60 -9.48 -12.20 -6.32
N ASN A 61 -9.03 -13.24 -7.05
CA ASN A 61 -9.93 -14.17 -7.75
C ASN A 61 -10.83 -14.96 -6.80
N SER A 62 -10.47 -15.08 -5.52
CA SER A 62 -11.28 -15.74 -4.51
C SER A 62 -12.37 -14.83 -3.91
N VAL A 63 -12.35 -13.53 -4.22
CA VAL A 63 -13.25 -12.53 -3.64
C VAL A 63 -14.55 -12.45 -4.45
N PRO A 64 -15.73 -12.68 -3.86
CA PRO A 64 -17.00 -12.59 -4.58
C PRO A 64 -17.33 -11.17 -5.03
N GLN A 65 -17.91 -11.03 -6.22
CA GLN A 65 -18.40 -9.74 -6.75
C GLN A 65 -19.37 -9.02 -5.79
N GLN A 66 -20.18 -9.77 -5.04
CA GLN A 66 -21.09 -9.20 -4.03
C GLN A 66 -20.34 -8.46 -2.92
N ALA A 67 -19.17 -8.96 -2.49
CA ALA A 67 -18.36 -8.29 -1.47
C ALA A 67 -17.85 -6.94 -1.99
N LEU A 68 -17.46 -6.87 -3.28
CA LEU A 68 -17.08 -5.61 -3.94
C LEU A 68 -18.26 -4.63 -3.98
N HIS A 69 -19.45 -5.09 -4.36
CA HIS A 69 -20.64 -4.24 -4.38
C HIS A 69 -21.04 -3.72 -2.99
N GLN A 70 -20.87 -4.53 -1.95
CA GLN A 70 -21.12 -4.12 -0.57
C GLN A 70 -20.12 -3.03 -0.14
N ALA A 71 -18.83 -3.22 -0.41
CA ALA A 71 -17.80 -2.23 -0.12
C ALA A 71 -18.06 -0.90 -0.87
N GLN A 72 -18.38 -0.96 -2.16
CA GLN A 72 -18.71 0.22 -2.97
C GLN A 72 -19.91 1.01 -2.43
N ARG A 73 -20.92 0.34 -1.87
CA ARG A 73 -22.10 1.00 -1.27
C ARG A 73 -21.81 1.63 0.09
N SER A 74 -20.74 1.21 0.76
CA SER A 74 -20.38 1.71 2.10
C SER A 74 -19.60 3.03 2.09
N VAL A 75 -19.00 3.41 0.96
CA VAL A 75 -18.19 4.64 0.84
C VAL A 75 -19.04 5.85 0.42
N GLN A 76 -18.73 7.03 0.96
CA GLN A 76 -19.37 8.30 0.66
C GLN A 76 -18.44 9.22 -0.11
N CYS A 77 -19.00 10.16 -0.87
CA CYS A 77 -18.21 11.04 -1.74
C CYS A 77 -17.22 11.95 -1.00
N HIS A 78 -17.50 12.28 0.26
CA HIS A 78 -16.64 13.12 1.09
C HIS A 78 -15.66 12.31 1.95
N ASP A 79 -15.67 10.97 1.86
CA ASP A 79 -14.72 10.14 2.57
C ASP A 79 -13.30 10.42 2.05
N THR A 80 -12.34 10.54 2.96
CA THR A 80 -10.93 10.71 2.59
C THR A 80 -10.39 9.40 2.03
N VAL A 81 -9.91 9.42 0.79
CA VAL A 81 -9.41 8.24 0.07
C VAL A 81 -7.89 8.23 -0.09
N TYR A 82 -7.26 9.40 -0.03
CA TYR A 82 -5.85 9.51 -0.30
C TYR A 82 -5.21 10.62 0.54
N LEU A 83 -4.06 10.30 1.12
CA LEU A 83 -3.16 11.27 1.74
C LEU A 83 -1.93 11.39 0.84
N GLN A 84 -1.81 12.51 0.12
CA GLN A 84 -0.69 12.74 -0.78
C GLN A 84 0.43 13.46 -0.05
N PHE A 85 1.53 12.76 0.19
CA PHE A 85 2.74 13.37 0.72
C PHE A 85 3.53 14.02 -0.42
N THR A 86 3.93 15.28 -0.20
CA THR A 86 4.79 16.05 -1.12
C THR A 86 5.97 16.62 -0.34
N SER A 87 7.11 16.78 -1.01
CA SER A 87 8.35 17.25 -0.38
C SER A 87 8.26 18.65 0.19
N GLY A 88 7.24 19.44 -0.18
CA GLY A 88 7.01 20.79 0.32
C GLY A 88 8.14 21.76 -0.04
N THR A 89 7.81 22.92 -0.63
CA THR A 89 8.83 23.96 -0.89
C THR A 89 9.45 24.57 0.37
N ALA A 90 8.86 24.30 1.55
CA ALA A 90 9.29 24.79 2.86
C ALA A 90 10.09 23.75 3.68
N GLY A 91 10.49 22.62 3.09
CA GLY A 91 11.34 21.61 3.73
C GLY A 91 10.65 20.64 4.71
N LEU A 92 9.43 20.94 5.13
CA LEU A 92 8.59 20.02 5.90
C LEU A 92 7.62 19.26 4.99
N PRO A 93 7.54 17.92 5.07
CA PRO A 93 6.56 17.13 4.33
C PRO A 93 5.14 17.61 4.63
N LYS A 94 4.35 17.84 3.58
CA LYS A 94 2.93 18.17 3.69
C LYS A 94 2.10 17.03 3.12
N ALA A 95 0.95 16.76 3.74
CA ALA A 95 -0.05 15.82 3.24
C ALA A 95 -1.28 16.59 2.75
N ALA A 96 -1.70 16.35 1.51
CA ALA A 96 -3.02 16.78 1.04
C ALA A 96 -4.02 15.64 1.23
N MET A 97 -5.19 15.95 1.80
CA MET A 97 -6.29 14.99 1.90
C MET A 97 -7.17 15.12 0.66
N LEU A 98 -7.42 14.01 -0.02
CA LEU A 98 -8.30 13.95 -1.18
C LEU A 98 -9.51 13.06 -0.88
N SER A 99 -10.69 13.52 -1.27
CA SER A 99 -11.95 12.77 -1.27
C SER A 99 -12.24 12.15 -2.64
N HIS A 100 -13.32 11.36 -2.74
CA HIS A 100 -13.74 10.75 -4.02
C HIS A 100 -14.23 11.78 -5.06
N LEU A 101 -14.83 12.88 -4.61
CA LEU A 101 -15.33 14.01 -5.42
C LEU A 101 -14.60 15.30 -5.05
#